data_AF-B0RJE8-F1
#
_entry.id   AF-B0RJE8-F1
#
_cell.length_a   1.000
_cell.length_b   1.000
_cell.length_c   1.000
_cell.angle_alpha   90.00
_cell.angle_beta   90.00
_cell.angle_gamma   90.00
#
_symmetry.space_group_name_H-M   'P 1'
#
loop_
_entity.id
_entity.type
_entity.pdbx_description
1 polymer ?
#
loop_
_entity_poly.entity_id
_entity_poly.type
_entity_poly.pdbx_seq_one_letter_code
_entity_poly.pdbx_strand_id
1 'polypeptide(L)' 'MSSYRRPRDSMAEPARPGWLIEQSSKDRIEKLADHLHMSASEFVDEMVTHLEIDDRGVPTWWTRPVPTNDGELPIDSA' A
#
# COMPACT_ATOMS: atom_id res chain seq x y z
N MET A 1 -5.69 -21.50 3.85
CA MET A 1 -6.75 -20.50 3.72
C MET A 1 -7.39 -20.32 5.09
N SER A 2 -6.77 -19.54 5.96
CA SER A 2 -7.41 -19.25 7.24
C SER A 2 -8.60 -18.32 7.03
N SER A 3 -9.76 -18.69 7.55
CA SER A 3 -11.02 -17.97 7.39
C SER A 3 -11.13 -16.78 8.35
N TYR A 4 -10.03 -16.07 8.60
CA TYR A 4 -10.08 -14.87 9.42
C TYR A 4 -10.97 -13.86 8.71
N ARG A 5 -12.11 -13.57 9.35
CA ARG A 5 -13.13 -12.68 8.83
C ARG A 5 -13.13 -11.46 9.73
N ARG A 6 -12.93 -10.29 9.11
CA ARG A 6 -13.09 -9.02 9.81
C ARG A 6 -14.47 -8.92 10.47
N PRO A 7 -14.58 -8.28 11.65
CA PRO A 7 -15.86 -8.01 12.29
C PRO A 7 -16.82 -7.31 11.31
N ARG A 8 -18.12 -7.65 11.39
CA ARG A 8 -19.14 -6.97 10.57
C ARG A 8 -19.18 -5.49 10.93
N ASP A 9 -19.42 -4.64 9.93
CA ASP A 9 -19.50 -3.18 10.05
C ASP A 9 -18.22 -2.47 10.57
N SER A 10 -17.07 -3.15 10.50
CA SER A 10 -15.76 -2.55 10.84
C SER A 10 -15.19 -1.64 9.74
N MET A 11 -15.75 -1.68 8.53
CA MET A 11 -15.28 -0.91 7.37
C MET A 11 -16.31 0.17 7.00
N ALA A 12 -15.87 1.43 6.89
CA ALA A 12 -16.73 2.55 6.50
C ALA A 12 -17.06 2.53 4.99
N GLU A 13 -16.06 2.31 4.14
CA GLU A 13 -16.19 2.27 2.68
C GLU A 13 -15.34 1.12 2.10
N PRO A 14 -15.88 -0.11 2.05
CA PRO A 14 -15.10 -1.27 1.61
C PRO A 14 -14.87 -1.26 0.09
N ALA A 15 -13.61 -1.41 -0.33
CA ALA A 15 -13.22 -1.58 -1.72
C ALA A 15 -12.41 -2.87 -1.91
N ARG A 16 -12.51 -3.48 -3.11
CA ARG A 16 -11.66 -4.63 -3.47
C ARG A 16 -10.44 -4.14 -4.26
N PRO A 17 -9.20 -4.47 -3.85
CA PRO A 17 -8.04 -4.17 -4.66
C PRO A 17 -8.08 -5.00 -5.96
N GLY A 18 -7.88 -4.32 -7.10
CA GLY A 18 -7.99 -4.90 -8.45
C GLY A 18 -6.64 -5.01 -9.17
N TRP A 19 -5.56 -5.36 -8.47
CA TRP A 19 -4.21 -5.34 -9.03
C TRP A 19 -3.74 -6.70 -9.52
N LEU A 20 -2.90 -6.69 -10.56
CA LEU A 20 -2.10 -7.85 -10.95
C LEU A 20 -0.75 -7.76 -10.24
N ILE A 21 -0.43 -8.76 -9.43
CA ILE A 21 0.83 -8.87 -8.70
C ILE A 21 1.46 -10.23 -8.93
N GLU A 22 2.75 -10.35 -8.63
CA GLU A 22 3.45 -11.62 -8.64
C GLU A 22 2.84 -12.62 -7.65
N GLN A 23 2.76 -13.89 -8.05
CA GLN A 23 2.22 -14.96 -7.19
C GLN A 23 3.02 -15.11 -5.89
N SER A 24 4.35 -14.95 -5.96
CA SER A 24 5.24 -15.02 -4.78
C SER A 24 4.94 -13.92 -3.75
N SER A 25 4.61 -12.72 -4.22
CA SER A 25 4.21 -11.60 -3.37
C SER A 25 2.87 -11.89 -2.68
N LYS A 26 1.90 -12.44 -3.43
CA LYS A 26 0.62 -12.87 -2.87
C LYS A 26 0.80 -13.91 -1.77
N ASP A 27 1.57 -14.97 -2.05
CA ASP A 27 1.82 -16.04 -1.09
C ASP A 27 2.51 -15.52 0.18
N ARG A 28 3.39 -14.53 0.04
CA ARG A 28 4.06 -13.88 1.19
C ARG A 28 3.06 -13.11 2.05
N ILE A 29 2.17 -12.35 1.42
CA ILE A 29 1.10 -11.61 2.11
C ILE A 29 0.20 -12.58 2.89
N GLU A 30 -0.27 -13.64 2.24
CA GLU A 30 -1.17 -14.62 2.88
C GLU A 30 -0.50 -15.31 4.07
N LYS A 31 0.77 -15.70 3.96
CA LYS A 31 1.52 -16.32 5.07
C LYS A 31 1.68 -15.39 6.27
N LEU A 32 1.96 -14.10 6.03
CA LEU A 32 2.10 -13.11 7.10
C LEU A 32 0.76 -12.84 7.78
N ALA A 33 -0.31 -12.68 6.98
CA ALA A 33 -1.66 -12.49 7.50
C ALA A 33 -2.12 -13.70 8.33
N ASP A 34 -1.88 -14.92 7.86
CA ASP A 34 -2.18 -16.16 8.59
C ASP A 34 -1.42 -16.22 9.92
N HIS A 35 -0.15 -15.79 9.95
CA HIS A 35 0.67 -15.75 11.18
C HIS A 35 0.15 -14.73 12.21
N LEU A 36 -0.43 -13.62 11.73
CA LEU A 36 -1.00 -12.56 12.56
C LEU A 36 -2.47 -12.80 12.90
N HIS A 37 -3.05 -13.93 12.47
CA HIS A 37 -4.47 -14.24 12.63
C HIS A 37 -5.41 -13.20 12.01
N MET A 38 -5.02 -12.64 10.86
CA MET A 38 -5.75 -11.61 10.12
C MET A 38 -6.12 -12.10 8.72
N SER A 39 -7.10 -11.44 8.10
CA SER A 39 -7.34 -11.65 6.66
C SER A 39 -6.24 -10.99 5.81
N ALA A 40 -5.99 -11.50 4.60
CA ALA A 40 -4.99 -10.89 3.70
C ALA A 40 -5.35 -9.42 3.35
N SER A 41 -6.64 -9.12 3.13
CA SER A 41 -7.10 -7.75 2.89
C SER A 41 -6.87 -6.86 4.10
N GLU A 42 -7.08 -7.39 5.30
CA GLU A 42 -6.83 -6.65 6.53
C GLU A 42 -5.37 -6.31 6.75
N PHE A 43 -4.51 -7.28 6.51
CA PHE A 43 -3.08 -7.08 6.57
C PHE A 43 -2.60 -6.02 5.57
N VAL A 44 -3.15 -6.00 4.36
CA VAL A 44 -2.82 -4.96 3.36
C VAL A 44 -3.27 -3.57 3.82
N ASP A 45 -4.47 -3.43 4.38
CA ASP A 45 -4.94 -2.15 4.92
C ASP A 45 -4.04 -1.66 6.06
N GLU A 46 -3.64 -2.56 6.97
CA GLU A 46 -2.72 -2.25 8.07
C GLU A 46 -1.33 -1.86 7.56
N MET A 47 -0.81 -2.54 6.53
CA MET A 47 0.45 -2.19 5.89
C MET A 47 0.43 -0.78 5.30
N VAL A 48 -0.66 -0.38 4.65
CA VAL A 48 -0.80 0.96 4.09
C VAL A 48 -0.90 2.01 5.20
N THR A 49 -1.64 1.69 6.26
CA THR A 49 -1.82 2.58 7.42
C THR A 49 -0.51 2.88 8.15
N HIS A 50 0.38 1.88 8.23
CA HIS A 50 1.68 1.98 8.92
C HIS A 50 2.85 2.26 7.97
N LEU A 51 2.59 2.60 6.71
CA LEU A 51 3.65 2.88 5.76
C LEU A 51 4.32 4.21 6.12
N GLU A 52 5.61 4.16 6.46
CA GLU A 52 6.39 5.37 6.72
C GLU A 52 6.64 6.11 5.40
N ILE A 53 6.17 7.36 5.36
CA ILE A 53 6.28 8.25 4.20
C ILE A 53 7.29 9.36 4.49
N ASP A 54 8.11 9.70 3.50
CA ASP A 54 9.07 10.80 3.57
C ASP A 54 8.47 12.15 3.13
N ASP A 55 9.27 13.22 3.19
CA ASP A 55 8.84 14.57 2.79
C ASP A 55 8.45 14.68 1.30
N ARG A 56 8.82 13.71 0.46
CA ARG A 56 8.45 13.64 -0.97
C ARG A 56 7.10 12.98 -1.18
N GLY A 57 6.45 12.50 -0.11
CA GLY A 57 5.17 11.78 -0.19
C GLY A 57 5.30 10.35 -0.69
N VAL A 58 6.50 9.74 -0.59
CA VAL A 58 6.72 8.34 -0.97
C VAL A 58 7.26 7.50 0.18
N PRO A 59 7.17 6.17 0.10
CA PRO A 59 7.69 5.32 1.16
C PRO A 59 9.19 5.53 1.39
N THR A 60 9.64 5.45 2.64
CA THR A 60 11.06 5.69 3.02
C THR A 60 12.05 4.76 2.30
N TRP A 61 11.62 3.57 1.90
CA TRP A 61 12.42 2.62 1.11
C TRP A 61 12.42 2.88 -0.40
N TRP A 62 11.65 3.88 -0.88
CA TRP A 62 11.55 4.21 -2.30
C TRP A 62 12.76 5.05 -2.77
N THR A 63 13.59 4.44 -3.61
CA THR A 63 14.85 5.02 -4.10
C THR A 63 14.75 5.65 -5.49
N ARG A 64 13.66 5.37 -6.22
CA ARG A 64 13.50 5.89 -7.58
C ARG A 64 13.05 7.35 -7.55
N PRO A 65 13.46 8.16 -8.54
CA PRO A 65 12.99 9.53 -8.63
C PRO A 65 11.45 9.55 -8.72
N VAL A 66 10.84 10.43 -7.94
CA VAL A 66 9.42 10.74 -8.04
C VAL A 66 9.30 11.85 -9.08
N PRO A 67 8.48 11.69 -10.13
CA PRO A 67 8.24 12.76 -11.08
C PRO A 67 7.71 13.97 -10.31
N THR A 68 8.49 15.03 -10.26
CA THR A 68 8.05 16.29 -9.69
C THR A 68 7.17 16.95 -10.73
N ASN A 69 5.87 17.04 -10.47
CA ASN A 69 4.96 17.91 -11.23
C ASN A 69 5.15 19.39 -10.86
N ASP A 70 6.22 19.72 -10.12
CA ASP A 70 6.64 21.10 -9.87
C ASP A 70 7.07 21.67 -11.22
N GLY A 71 6.11 22.37 -11.84
CA GLY A 71 6.25 22.97 -13.14
C GLY A 71 7.60 23.65 -13.28
N GLU A 72 8.28 23.29 -14.36
CA GLU A 72 9.37 24.07 -14.93
C GLU A 72 9.02 25.55 -14.76
N LEU A 73 9.74 26.28 -13.90
CA LEU A 73 9.76 27.74 -14.01
C LEU A 73 10.49 28.02 -15.32
N PRO A 74 9.83 28.56 -16.37
CA PRO A 74 10.55 29.00 -17.53
C PRO A 74 11.51 30.09 -17.06
N ILE A 75 12.81 29.81 -17.13
CA ILE A 75 13.84 30.80 -16.85
C ILE A 75 13.70 31.84 -17.94
N ASP A 76 13.16 33.00 -17.56
CA ASP A 76 13.02 34.19 -18.38
C ASP A 76 14.39 34.46 -19.03
N SER A 77 14.50 34.20 -20.32
CA SER A 77 15.70 34.51 -21.09
C SER A 77 15.54 35.94 -21.58
N ALA A 78 16.28 36.81 -20.88
CA ALA A 78 16.54 38.24 -21.08
C ALA A 78 16.28 38.84 -22.47
#